data_AF-E7D176-F1
#
_entry.id   AF-E7D176-F1
#
_cell.length_a   1.000
_cell.length_b   1.000
_cell.length_c   1.000
_cell.angle_alpha   90.00
_cell.angle_beta   90.00
_cell.angle_gamma   90.00
#
_symmetry.space_group_name_H-M   'P 1'
#
loop_
_entity.id
_entity.type
_entity.pdbx_description
1 polymer ?
#
loop_
_entity_poly.entity_id
_entity_poly.type
_entity_poly.pdbx_seq_one_letter_code
_entity_poly.pdbx_strand_id
1 'polypeptide(L)'
;MAYCGPTTYRTVAEWVPSSGGNVPPNAIEVGYDGGDVVYVARAHHNGDNLPGKLVPAHGSCYVPWGGEEHAHHSYEVLTAPYGVTLEWRFASGADIPTGAVQGGSTADGEPLYIGRVNHEGAMVSGKVQPSHGVLYIPYGGAEHSHSSYEVLVARSINF
;
A
#
# COMPACT_ATOMS: atom_id res chain seq x y z
N MET A 1 45.69 -0.53 2.28
CA MET A 1 44.37 -1.20 2.22
C MET A 1 43.31 -0.12 2.36
N ALA A 2 42.50 0.10 1.32
CA ALA A 2 41.40 1.07 1.40
C ALA A 2 40.25 0.44 2.17
N TYR A 3 39.88 1.06 3.30
CA TYR A 3 38.69 0.67 4.07
C TYR A 3 37.47 1.20 3.32
N CYS A 4 36.76 0.33 2.61
CA CYS A 4 35.43 0.66 2.11
C CYS A 4 34.50 0.59 3.33
N GLY A 5 34.08 1.74 3.85
CA GLY A 5 33.14 1.81 4.97
C GLY A 5 31.81 1.12 4.62
N PRO A 6 30.97 0.81 5.61
CA PRO A 6 29.68 0.17 5.35
C PRO A 6 28.81 1.05 4.45
N THR A 7 28.44 0.54 3.28
CA THR A 7 27.46 1.16 2.40
C THR A 7 26.11 1.10 3.11
N THR A 8 25.62 2.25 3.59
CA THR A 8 24.28 2.35 4.18
C THR A 8 23.28 2.61 3.06
N TYR A 9 22.59 1.55 2.61
CA TYR A 9 21.45 1.69 1.71
C TYR A 9 20.27 2.26 2.51
N ARG A 10 19.72 3.40 2.09
CA ARG A 10 18.46 3.92 2.63
C ARG A 10 17.30 3.33 1.84
N THR A 11 16.35 2.74 2.54
CA THR A 11 15.10 2.28 1.94
C THR A 11 14.22 3.48 1.59
N VAL A 12 13.44 3.33 0.51
CA VAL A 12 12.44 4.32 0.10
C VAL A 12 11.25 4.30 1.04
N ALA A 13 10.87 3.11 1.51
CA ALA A 13 9.81 2.90 2.47
C ALA A 13 10.09 1.62 3.26
N GLU A 14 9.48 1.50 4.44
CA GLU A 14 9.64 0.39 5.34
C GLU A 14 8.28 -0.11 5.82
N TRP A 15 8.12 -1.43 5.86
CA TRP A 15 6.95 -2.10 6.41
C TRP A 15 7.19 -2.37 7.88
N VAL A 16 6.39 -1.75 8.73
CA VAL A 16 6.52 -1.87 10.19
C VAL A 16 5.41 -2.79 10.71
N PRO A 17 5.74 -3.94 11.32
CA PRO A 17 4.74 -4.81 11.94
C PRO A 17 3.92 -4.06 12.99
N SER A 18 2.62 -4.24 12.98
CA SER A 18 1.66 -3.53 13.84
C SER A 18 0.41 -4.37 14.06
N SER A 19 -0.42 -3.95 15.00
CA SER A 19 -1.69 -4.61 15.30
C SER A 19 -2.65 -3.70 16.06
N GLY A 20 -3.93 -4.10 16.11
CA GLY A 20 -4.93 -3.50 16.99
C GLY A 20 -5.15 -1.99 16.77
N GLY A 21 -4.98 -1.51 15.54
CA GLY A 21 -5.14 -0.10 15.18
C GLY A 21 -3.90 0.77 15.44
N ASN A 22 -2.78 0.17 15.87
CA ASN A 22 -1.54 0.92 16.02
C ASN A 22 -1.07 1.47 14.68
N VAL A 23 -0.67 2.76 14.69
CA VAL A 23 -0.11 3.48 13.55
C VAL A 23 1.30 3.95 13.97
N PRO A 24 2.37 3.45 13.32
CA PRO A 24 3.73 3.90 13.60
C PRO A 24 3.98 5.32 13.11
N PRO A 25 5.00 6.03 13.64
CA PRO A 25 5.41 7.33 13.12
C PRO A 25 5.76 7.28 11.64
N ASN A 26 5.49 8.37 10.92
CA ASN A 26 5.74 8.52 9.48
C ASN A 26 4.98 7.52 8.60
N ALA A 27 3.84 6.99 9.09
CA ALA A 27 2.93 6.18 8.29
C ALA A 27 2.39 6.97 7.09
N ILE A 28 2.22 6.28 5.97
CA ILE A 28 1.73 6.88 4.72
C ILE A 28 0.21 6.94 4.74
N GLU A 29 -0.33 8.15 4.73
CA GLU A 29 -1.77 8.40 4.63
C GLU A 29 -2.28 8.12 3.22
N VAL A 30 -3.40 7.41 3.15
CA VAL A 30 -4.14 7.15 1.91
C VAL A 30 -5.08 8.32 1.62
N GLY A 31 -5.73 8.84 2.67
CA GLY A 31 -6.74 9.88 2.64
C GLY A 31 -7.74 9.68 3.79
N TYR A 32 -9.01 10.04 3.54
CA TYR A 32 -10.08 9.96 4.53
C TYR A 32 -11.17 8.97 4.11
N ASP A 33 -11.71 8.23 5.07
CA ASP A 33 -12.89 7.36 4.95
C ASP A 33 -13.84 7.73 6.10
N GLY A 34 -15.04 8.25 5.80
CA GLY A 34 -16.01 8.66 6.84
C GLY A 34 -15.54 9.78 7.80
N GLY A 35 -14.45 10.48 7.47
CA GLY A 35 -13.82 11.49 8.33
C GLY A 35 -12.61 10.99 9.12
N ASP A 36 -12.37 9.69 9.13
CA ASP A 36 -11.19 9.09 9.74
C ASP A 36 -10.04 8.98 8.73
N VAL A 37 -8.80 9.23 9.19
CA VAL A 37 -7.60 9.03 8.38
C VAL A 37 -7.34 7.54 8.24
N VAL A 38 -7.11 7.10 7.00
CA VAL A 38 -6.72 5.73 6.67
C VAL A 38 -5.29 5.69 6.15
N TYR A 39 -4.60 4.58 6.44
CA TYR A 39 -3.16 4.43 6.16
C TYR A 39 -2.88 3.26 5.22
N VAL A 40 -1.77 3.36 4.48
CA VAL A 40 -1.28 2.27 3.64
C VAL A 40 -0.81 1.15 4.56
N ALA A 41 -1.44 -0.01 4.44
CA ALA A 41 -1.05 -1.21 5.15
C ALA A 41 -1.05 -2.41 4.21
N ARG A 42 -0.50 -3.53 4.67
CA ARG A 42 -0.60 -4.82 4.00
C ARG A 42 -0.83 -5.94 4.99
N ALA A 43 -1.36 -7.05 4.51
CA ALA A 43 -1.52 -8.26 5.29
C ALA A 43 -1.26 -9.51 4.43
N HIS A 44 -0.80 -10.57 5.08
CA HIS A 44 -0.66 -11.88 4.45
C HIS A 44 -2.01 -12.60 4.41
N HIS A 45 -2.45 -13.01 3.22
CA HIS A 45 -3.73 -13.68 3.03
C HIS A 45 -3.61 -14.72 1.91
N ASN A 46 -3.90 -15.99 2.22
CA ASN A 46 -3.85 -17.11 1.27
C ASN A 46 -2.53 -17.25 0.48
N GLY A 47 -1.39 -16.93 1.10
CA GLY A 47 -0.08 -17.02 0.47
C GLY A 47 0.37 -15.74 -0.25
N ASP A 48 -0.56 -14.80 -0.46
CA ASP A 48 -0.26 -13.48 -0.99
C ASP A 48 0.11 -12.52 0.14
N ASN A 49 0.93 -11.53 -0.19
CA ASN A 49 1.12 -10.35 0.65
C ASN A 49 0.45 -9.15 -0.03
N LEU A 50 -0.67 -8.70 0.53
CA LEU A 50 -1.61 -7.84 -0.17
C LEU A 50 -1.63 -6.43 0.43
N PRO A 51 -1.34 -5.38 -0.35
CA PRO A 51 -1.59 -4.01 0.10
C PRO A 51 -3.09 -3.72 0.18
N GLY A 52 -3.46 -2.89 1.14
CA GLY A 52 -4.84 -2.56 1.52
C GLY A 52 -4.91 -1.26 2.32
N LYS A 53 -5.98 -1.10 3.11
CA LYS A 53 -6.19 0.07 3.99
C LYS A 53 -6.18 -0.33 5.47
N LEU A 54 -5.44 0.40 6.30
CA LEU A 54 -5.62 0.36 7.75
C LEU A 54 -6.67 1.40 8.14
N VAL A 55 -7.68 0.95 8.89
CA VAL A 55 -8.65 1.81 9.59
C VAL A 55 -8.36 1.72 11.08
N PRO A 56 -7.62 2.68 11.68
CA PRO A 56 -7.22 2.60 13.08
C PRO A 56 -8.39 2.47 14.05
N ALA A 57 -9.49 3.18 13.76
CA ALA A 57 -10.72 3.12 14.55
C ALA A 57 -11.34 1.71 14.63
N HIS A 58 -11.14 0.88 13.59
CA HIS A 58 -11.60 -0.51 13.57
C HIS A 58 -10.55 -1.49 14.11
N GLY A 59 -9.33 -1.03 14.35
CA GLY A 59 -8.22 -1.87 14.77
C GLY A 59 -7.72 -2.84 13.69
N SER A 60 -8.08 -2.63 12.41
CA SER A 60 -7.96 -3.62 11.35
C SER A 60 -7.39 -3.06 10.04
N CYS A 61 -6.53 -3.86 9.42
CA CYS A 61 -6.14 -3.73 8.01
C CYS A 61 -7.12 -4.54 7.15
N TYR A 62 -7.64 -3.93 6.09
CA TYR A 62 -8.52 -4.57 5.12
C TYR A 62 -7.76 -4.78 3.82
N VAL A 63 -7.80 -5.99 3.27
CA VAL A 63 -7.15 -6.34 2.01
C VAL A 63 -8.15 -6.98 1.03
N PRO A 64 -8.04 -6.69 -0.28
CA PRO A 64 -8.93 -7.24 -1.29
C PRO A 64 -8.43 -8.61 -1.78
N TRP A 65 -9.28 -9.64 -1.74
CA TRP A 65 -8.94 -10.95 -2.29
C TRP A 65 -10.17 -11.79 -2.63
N GLY A 66 -10.16 -12.39 -3.83
CA GLY A 66 -11.16 -13.40 -4.22
C GLY A 66 -12.59 -12.88 -4.32
N GLY A 67 -12.79 -11.60 -4.62
CA GLY A 67 -14.11 -10.97 -4.64
C GLY A 67 -14.57 -10.37 -3.30
N GLU A 68 -13.81 -10.56 -2.22
CA GLU A 68 -14.19 -10.15 -0.87
C GLU A 68 -13.18 -9.19 -0.21
N GLU A 69 -13.65 -8.45 0.78
CA GLU A 69 -12.82 -7.67 1.70
C GLU A 69 -12.47 -8.50 2.94
N HIS A 70 -11.17 -8.62 3.25
CA HIS A 70 -10.67 -9.44 4.37
C HIS A 70 -10.04 -8.58 5.45
N ALA A 71 -10.55 -8.69 6.68
CA ALA A 71 -10.04 -7.96 7.83
C ALA A 71 -8.91 -8.72 8.56
N HIS A 72 -7.83 -8.02 8.87
CA HIS A 72 -6.67 -8.54 9.61
C HIS A 72 -6.32 -7.61 10.77
N HIS A 73 -6.20 -8.19 11.98
CA HIS A 73 -5.83 -7.45 13.20
C HIS A 73 -4.31 -7.38 13.43
N SER A 74 -3.55 -8.20 12.71
CA SER A 74 -2.09 -8.18 12.63
C SER A 74 -1.70 -7.88 11.19
N TYR A 75 -0.87 -6.86 11.00
CA TYR A 75 -0.59 -6.29 9.69
C TYR A 75 0.77 -5.57 9.71
N GLU A 76 1.18 -5.03 8.57
CA GLU A 76 2.30 -4.10 8.47
C GLU A 76 1.81 -2.76 7.93
N VAL A 77 2.29 -1.66 8.50
CA VAL A 77 1.99 -0.30 8.03
C VAL A 77 3.18 0.22 7.24
N LEU A 78 2.92 0.84 6.09
CA LEU A 78 3.98 1.47 5.31
C LEU A 78 4.39 2.79 5.94
N THR A 79 5.68 2.94 6.18
CA THR A 79 6.30 4.18 6.65
C THR A 79 7.36 4.64 5.67
N ALA A 80 7.63 5.95 5.61
CA ALA A 80 8.76 6.48 4.86
C ALA A 80 9.74 7.20 5.79
N PRO A 81 11.06 7.00 5.62
CA PRO A 81 12.05 7.76 6.38
C PRO A 81 12.07 9.23 5.92
N TYR A 82 12.57 10.09 6.81
CA TYR A 82 12.80 11.50 6.46
C TYR A 82 13.72 11.64 5.24
N GLY A 83 13.38 12.58 4.36
CA GLY A 83 14.14 12.85 3.12
C GLY A 83 13.64 12.06 1.91
N VAL A 84 12.73 11.11 2.07
CA VAL A 84 12.02 10.48 0.95
C VAL A 84 10.73 11.26 0.67
N THR A 85 10.49 11.57 -0.61
CA THR A 85 9.24 12.16 -1.07
C THR A 85 8.46 11.11 -1.85
N LEU A 86 7.32 10.70 -1.30
CA LEU A 86 6.34 9.87 -2.00
C LEU A 86 5.22 10.74 -2.57
N GLU A 87 4.67 10.35 -3.71
CA GLU A 87 3.53 11.01 -4.33
C GLU A 87 2.57 9.99 -4.94
N TRP A 88 1.32 10.39 -5.12
CA TRP A 88 0.31 9.61 -5.80
C TRP A 88 0.25 10.07 -7.26
N ARG A 89 0.43 9.15 -8.21
CA ARG A 89 0.41 9.44 -9.64
C ARG A 89 -0.70 8.68 -10.33
N PHE A 90 -1.50 9.40 -11.13
CA PHE A 90 -2.49 8.78 -11.99
C PHE A 90 -1.87 7.73 -12.91
N ALA A 91 -2.56 6.59 -13.00
CA ALA A 91 -2.27 5.49 -13.90
C ALA A 91 -3.58 4.80 -14.31
N SER A 92 -3.50 3.93 -15.31
CA SER A 92 -4.65 3.16 -15.79
C SER A 92 -4.22 1.86 -16.44
N GLY A 93 -5.10 0.86 -16.42
CA GLY A 93 -4.82 -0.42 -17.07
C GLY A 93 -3.61 -1.13 -16.44
N ALA A 94 -2.67 -1.60 -17.25
CA ALA A 94 -1.44 -2.22 -16.78
C ALA A 94 -0.28 -1.22 -16.59
N ASP A 95 -0.53 0.09 -16.66
CA ASP A 95 0.52 1.10 -16.51
C ASP A 95 1.05 1.16 -15.08
N ILE A 96 2.37 1.02 -14.93
CA ILE A 96 3.08 1.12 -13.66
C ILE A 96 4.12 2.24 -13.79
N PRO A 97 3.85 3.42 -13.21
CA PRO A 97 4.73 4.58 -13.38
C PRO A 97 6.12 4.35 -12.77
N THR A 98 7.14 4.98 -13.36
CA THR A 98 8.49 4.95 -12.81
C THR A 98 8.52 5.41 -11.36
N GLY A 99 9.20 4.65 -10.51
CA GLY A 99 9.27 4.89 -9.08
C GLY A 99 8.14 4.26 -8.27
N ALA A 100 7.22 3.51 -8.89
CA ALA A 100 6.16 2.79 -8.18
C ALA A 100 6.70 1.93 -7.03
N VAL A 101 6.08 2.08 -5.86
CA VAL A 101 6.44 1.34 -4.66
C VAL A 101 5.73 -0.01 -4.69
N GLN A 102 6.51 -1.09 -4.71
CA GLN A 102 5.97 -2.44 -4.60
C GLN A 102 5.37 -2.65 -3.19
N GLY A 103 4.09 -3.04 -3.17
CA GLY A 103 3.32 -3.25 -1.95
C GLY A 103 3.43 -4.67 -1.38
N GLY A 104 3.58 -5.64 -2.28
CA GLY A 104 3.66 -7.04 -1.92
C GLY A 104 3.78 -7.92 -3.16
N SER A 105 3.25 -9.13 -3.08
CA SER A 105 3.31 -10.10 -4.17
C SER A 105 2.23 -11.15 -4.03
N THR A 106 1.83 -11.75 -5.14
CA THR A 106 1.02 -12.98 -5.14
C THR A 106 1.87 -14.18 -4.70
N ALA A 107 1.21 -15.28 -4.38
CA ALA A 107 1.84 -16.56 -4.04
C ALA A 107 2.73 -17.10 -5.17
N ASP A 108 2.38 -16.79 -6.44
CA ASP A 108 3.18 -17.15 -7.62
C ASP A 108 4.34 -16.17 -7.90
N GLY A 109 4.49 -15.14 -7.06
CA GLY A 109 5.59 -14.18 -7.14
C GLY A 109 5.34 -12.98 -8.06
N GLU A 110 4.11 -12.76 -8.53
CA GLU A 110 3.79 -11.53 -9.27
C GLU A 110 3.90 -10.33 -8.31
N PRO A 111 4.66 -9.27 -8.66
CA PRO A 111 4.73 -8.07 -7.85
C PRO A 111 3.39 -7.31 -7.87
N LEU A 112 2.92 -6.92 -6.68
CA LEU A 112 1.75 -6.07 -6.51
C LEU A 112 2.19 -4.67 -6.09
N TYR A 113 1.55 -3.65 -6.65
CA TYR A 113 1.86 -2.24 -6.34
C TYR A 113 0.76 -1.61 -5.50
N ILE A 114 1.10 -0.52 -4.81
CA ILE A 114 0.17 0.21 -3.96
C ILE A 114 -0.57 1.22 -4.85
N GLY A 115 -1.87 1.05 -4.97
CA GLY A 115 -2.73 2.04 -5.59
C GLY A 115 -3.82 2.52 -4.65
N ARG A 116 -4.46 3.63 -5.03
CA ARG A 116 -5.65 4.15 -4.35
C ARG A 116 -6.65 4.73 -5.35
N VAL A 117 -7.90 4.83 -4.91
CA VAL A 117 -8.98 5.47 -5.67
C VAL A 117 -10.02 6.04 -4.71
N ASN A 118 -10.70 7.11 -5.14
CA ASN A 118 -11.89 7.59 -4.45
C ASN A 118 -13.07 6.69 -4.83
N HIS A 119 -13.59 5.95 -3.86
CA HIS A 119 -14.76 5.09 -4.01
C HIS A 119 -15.84 5.56 -3.05
N GLU A 120 -16.96 6.03 -3.59
CA GLU A 120 -18.12 6.50 -2.81
C GLU A 120 -17.78 7.59 -1.78
N GLY A 121 -16.80 8.45 -2.09
CA GLY A 121 -16.37 9.54 -1.21
C GLY A 121 -15.30 9.14 -0.19
N ALA A 122 -14.94 7.86 -0.12
CA ALA A 122 -13.84 7.36 0.70
C ALA A 122 -12.58 7.18 -0.14
N MET A 123 -11.44 7.61 0.39
CA MET A 123 -10.14 7.25 -0.20
C MET A 123 -9.69 5.88 0.27
N VAL A 124 -9.53 4.95 -0.66
CA VAL A 124 -9.21 3.55 -0.38
C VAL A 124 -7.98 3.12 -1.15
N SER A 125 -7.03 2.49 -0.46
CA SER A 125 -5.86 1.84 -1.07
C SER A 125 -6.06 0.34 -1.20
N GLY A 126 -5.35 -0.26 -2.16
CA GLY A 126 -5.38 -1.70 -2.42
C GLY A 126 -4.26 -2.16 -3.35
N LYS A 127 -4.47 -3.32 -3.99
CA LYS A 127 -3.47 -3.97 -4.86
C LYS A 127 -3.68 -3.58 -6.32
N VAL A 128 -2.67 -2.95 -6.90
CA VAL A 128 -2.55 -2.85 -8.36
C VAL A 128 -1.88 -4.12 -8.84
N GLN A 129 -2.59 -4.88 -9.68
CA GLN A 129 -2.11 -6.15 -10.22
C GLN A 129 -1.84 -6.00 -11.73
N PRO A 130 -0.56 -5.88 -12.15
CA PRO A 130 -0.21 -5.58 -13.53
C PRO A 130 -0.78 -6.57 -14.55
N SER A 131 -0.78 -7.87 -14.24
CA SER A 131 -1.29 -8.92 -15.14
C SER A 131 -2.80 -8.79 -15.40
N HIS A 132 -3.56 -8.24 -14.45
CA HIS A 132 -5.00 -8.01 -14.57
C HIS A 132 -5.31 -6.61 -15.10
N GLY A 133 -4.37 -5.67 -15.01
CA GLY A 133 -4.51 -4.29 -15.48
C GLY A 133 -5.54 -3.48 -14.70
N VAL A 134 -5.67 -3.73 -13.40
CA VAL A 134 -6.62 -3.04 -12.52
C VAL A 134 -6.04 -2.82 -11.11
N LEU A 135 -6.60 -1.83 -10.42
CA LEU A 135 -6.55 -1.72 -8.96
C LEU A 135 -7.73 -2.47 -8.36
N TYR A 136 -7.48 -3.37 -7.42
CA TYR A 136 -8.49 -3.92 -6.54
C TYR A 136 -8.47 -3.21 -5.19
N ILE A 137 -9.63 -2.82 -4.67
CA ILE A 137 -9.78 -2.21 -3.35
C ILE A 137 -10.74 -2.99 -2.46
N PRO A 138 -10.50 -3.02 -1.13
CA PRO A 138 -11.44 -3.54 -0.16
C PRO A 138 -12.41 -2.44 0.31
N TYR A 139 -13.71 -2.64 0.07
CA TYR A 139 -14.74 -1.71 0.55
C TYR A 139 -16.10 -2.38 0.73
N GLY A 140 -16.72 -2.18 1.89
CA GLY A 140 -18.09 -2.60 2.16
C GLY A 140 -18.29 -4.11 2.14
N GLY A 141 -17.28 -4.90 2.52
CA GLY A 141 -17.31 -6.36 2.48
C GLY A 141 -16.93 -6.99 1.14
N ALA A 142 -16.66 -6.20 0.10
CA ALA A 142 -16.35 -6.70 -1.24
C ALA A 142 -15.00 -6.18 -1.78
N GLU A 143 -14.44 -6.93 -2.74
CA GLU A 143 -13.34 -6.50 -3.58
C GLU A 143 -13.90 -5.79 -4.83
N HIS A 144 -13.52 -4.52 -5.02
CA HIS A 144 -13.93 -3.73 -6.18
C HIS A 144 -12.76 -3.49 -7.12
N SER A 145 -12.98 -3.62 -8.42
CA SER A 145 -11.94 -3.36 -9.44
C SER A 145 -12.11 -1.98 -10.09
N HIS A 146 -10.99 -1.33 -10.35
CA HIS A 146 -10.92 -0.01 -11.01
C HIS A 146 -9.84 -0.01 -12.09
N SER A 147 -10.18 0.48 -13.28
CA SER A 147 -9.24 0.59 -14.41
C SER A 147 -8.48 1.90 -14.45
N SER A 148 -8.85 2.89 -13.63
CA SER A 148 -8.18 4.18 -13.48
C SER A 148 -8.05 4.51 -12.00
N TYR A 149 -6.85 4.89 -11.58
CA TYR A 149 -6.47 5.00 -10.18
C TYR A 149 -5.20 5.83 -10.03
N GLU A 150 -4.72 6.01 -8.80
CA GLU A 150 -3.40 6.54 -8.52
C GLU A 150 -2.48 5.44 -7.98
N VAL A 151 -1.20 5.47 -8.32
CA VAL A 151 -0.15 4.58 -7.81
C VAL A 151 0.78 5.39 -6.91
N LEU A 152 1.17 4.82 -5.77
CA LEU A 152 2.17 5.41 -4.89
C LEU A 152 3.55 5.27 -5.51
N VAL A 153 4.24 6.38 -5.73
CA VAL A 153 5.60 6.40 -6.29
C VAL A 153 6.57 7.16 -5.40
N ALA A 154 7.85 6.81 -5.49
CA ALA A 154 8.94 7.59 -4.94
C ALA A 154 9.41 8.63 -5.97
N ARG A 155 9.19 9.91 -5.67
CA ARG A 155 9.56 11.04 -6.55
C ARG A 155 11.03 11.42 -6.41
N SER A 156 11.51 11.52 -5.17
CA SER A 156 12.88 11.96 -4.87
C SER A 156 13.37 11.39 -3.54
N ILE A 157 14.67 11.13 -3.48
CA ILE A 157 15.40 10.77 -2.27
C ILE A 157 16.46 11.87 -2.07
N ASN A 158 16.29 12.67 -1.02
CA ASN A 158 17.24 13.72 -0.67
C ASN A 158 18.24 13.17 0.35
N PHE A 159 19.52 13.40 0.09
CA PHE A 159 20.65 12.95 0.92
C PHE A 159 21.10 14.04 1.89
#